data_AF-A0A397CXH1-F1
#
_entry.id   AF-A0A397CXH1-F1
#
_cell.length_a   1.000
_cell.length_b   1.000
_cell.length_c   1.000
_cell.angle_alpha   90.00
_cell.angle_beta   90.00
_cell.angle_gamma   90.00
#
_symmetry.space_group_name_H-M   'P 1'
#
loop_
_entity.id
_entity.type
_entity.pdbx_description
1 polymer ?
#
loop_
_entity_poly.entity_id
_entity_poly.type
_entity_poly.pdbx_seq_one_letter_code
_entity_poly.pdbx_strand_id
1 'polypeptide(L)'
;MGHCNTSTVPTIVVYALPQKDCHAGYSNLGFIKDTSQYIAFVQELADLVGTRPVIYVLEPDAVGLASDGGCGHAAGYLANMQRATSILTARNPNARLYVDVGYWMLQTDAKSRQVAAAMQVVGAASRPGAVRGIVLNTSNYRRVAEMATLCSNFVNLTGNPQWRCVVDTSRNYRTPTTSNEWCNNKFGAIGVPPTRNTGYPGVLDLFLWIKVPGESDGTCANSSAPGGATHSSDAMPGPPAAIFFPQAFRKQWDQGYFVDKKLGALLVDKVETKPLVGVLPQEVESKPLVVSSAITTSAPTLSTVLPMVTTTIPEMTSPPPSVNQVVPSAVLSEGVEHEQDATNLTWSVVGAVVLGCVILVLALYAVFRKRRREVKAVDVVLLSVKVS
;
A
#
# COMPACT_ATOMS: atom_id res chain seq x y z
N MET A 1 -23.06 -0.96 4.73
CA MET A 1 -22.63 0.36 5.26
C MET A 1 -23.50 0.93 6.37
N GLY A 2 -24.60 0.28 6.80
CA GLY A 2 -25.56 0.84 7.77
C GLY A 2 -25.04 1.08 9.20
N HIS A 3 -23.83 0.63 9.55
CA HIS A 3 -23.25 0.79 10.89
C HIS A 3 -22.20 1.92 10.98
N CYS A 4 -21.84 2.56 9.87
CA CYS A 4 -20.91 3.70 9.88
C CYS A 4 -21.69 5.01 9.86
N ASN A 5 -21.63 5.81 10.93
CA ASN A 5 -22.25 7.14 10.93
C ASN A 5 -21.66 8.02 9.81
N THR A 6 -22.35 9.07 9.38
CA THR A 6 -21.94 9.91 8.24
C THR A 6 -20.59 10.63 8.41
N SER A 7 -20.04 10.68 9.63
CA SER A 7 -18.74 11.30 9.93
C SER A 7 -17.54 10.34 9.90
N THR A 8 -17.76 9.03 9.87
CA THR A 8 -16.69 8.01 9.73
C THR A 8 -16.21 7.97 8.27
N VAL A 9 -14.89 7.95 8.02
CA VAL A 9 -14.37 7.72 6.65
C VAL A 9 -13.97 6.25 6.51
N PRO A 10 -14.74 5.41 5.79
CA PRO A 10 -14.34 4.03 5.56
C PRO A 10 -13.03 3.95 4.78
N THR A 11 -12.19 3.00 5.18
CA THR A 11 -11.04 2.54 4.40
C THR A 11 -11.41 1.20 3.78
N ILE A 12 -11.35 1.10 2.46
CA ILE A 12 -11.73 -0.10 1.71
C ILE A 12 -10.52 -0.56 0.90
N VAL A 13 -10.11 -1.81 1.11
CA VAL A 13 -9.09 -2.47 0.30
C VAL A 13 -9.80 -3.16 -0.86
N VAL A 14 -9.55 -2.68 -2.07
CA VAL A 14 -10.01 -3.33 -3.31
C VAL A 14 -8.96 -4.37 -3.66
N TYR A 15 -9.30 -5.66 -3.49
CA TYR A 15 -8.38 -6.78 -3.71
C TYR A 15 -9.09 -7.94 -4.40
N ALA A 16 -9.41 -7.73 -5.67
CA ALA A 16 -10.29 -8.60 -6.43
C ALA A 16 -9.85 -8.82 -7.88
N LEU A 17 -8.61 -8.44 -8.23
CA LEU A 17 -8.07 -8.71 -9.58
C LEU A 17 -8.22 -10.19 -9.97
N PRO A 18 -8.58 -10.47 -11.24
CA PRO A 18 -8.53 -11.83 -11.76
C PRO A 18 -7.08 -12.33 -11.72
N GLN A 19 -6.90 -13.60 -11.35
CA GLN A 19 -5.58 -14.22 -11.17
C GLN A 19 -4.70 -13.48 -10.13
N LYS A 20 -5.29 -12.83 -9.12
CA LYS A 20 -4.53 -12.18 -8.03
C LYS A 20 -3.59 -13.15 -7.32
N ASP A 21 -2.52 -12.60 -6.74
CA ASP A 21 -1.45 -13.36 -6.10
C ASP A 21 -0.89 -14.46 -7.03
N CYS A 22 -0.57 -14.06 -8.26
CA CYS A 22 -0.05 -14.96 -9.29
C CYS A 22 1.38 -15.48 -9.01
N HIS A 23 2.00 -15.07 -7.90
CA HIS A 23 3.34 -15.49 -7.51
C HIS A 23 3.34 -16.40 -6.29
N ALA A 24 2.85 -15.95 -5.13
CA ALA A 24 2.94 -16.71 -3.89
C ALA A 24 1.79 -17.72 -3.73
N GLY A 25 0.62 -17.41 -4.28
CA GLY A 25 -0.53 -18.31 -4.39
C GLY A 25 -1.32 -18.56 -3.10
N TYR A 26 -0.95 -17.97 -1.97
CA TYR A 26 -1.68 -18.13 -0.70
C TYR A 26 -3.02 -17.39 -0.68
N SER A 27 -3.12 -16.32 -1.46
CA SER A 27 -4.27 -15.43 -1.55
C SER A 27 -4.87 -15.43 -2.95
N ASN A 28 -4.77 -16.51 -3.72
CA ASN A 28 -5.31 -16.59 -5.09
C ASN A 28 -6.80 -17.01 -5.18
N LEU A 29 -7.43 -17.35 -4.05
CA LEU A 29 -8.84 -17.73 -4.00
C LEU A 29 -9.76 -16.53 -4.25
N GLY A 30 -10.90 -16.76 -4.90
CA GLY A 30 -11.92 -15.75 -5.21
C GLY A 30 -12.81 -16.14 -6.39
N PHE A 31 -13.92 -15.41 -6.54
CA PHE A 31 -14.93 -15.66 -7.58
C PHE A 31 -14.73 -14.84 -8.85
N ILE A 32 -13.93 -13.78 -8.81
CA ILE A 32 -13.61 -12.93 -9.97
C ILE A 32 -12.56 -13.64 -10.84
N LYS A 33 -12.95 -14.04 -12.05
CA LYS A 33 -12.13 -14.82 -12.99
C LYS A 33 -11.64 -14.03 -14.18
N ASP A 34 -12.33 -12.94 -14.53
CA ASP A 34 -12.01 -12.13 -15.70
C ASP A 34 -12.28 -10.63 -15.47
N THR A 35 -11.89 -9.84 -16.46
CA THR A 35 -12.05 -8.37 -16.47
C THR A 35 -13.51 -7.92 -16.36
N SER A 36 -14.46 -8.63 -16.98
CA SER A 36 -15.87 -8.23 -16.95
C SER A 36 -16.46 -8.38 -15.55
N GLN A 37 -16.14 -9.48 -14.87
CA GLN A 37 -16.53 -9.71 -13.49
C GLN A 37 -15.87 -8.71 -12.53
N TYR A 38 -14.60 -8.38 -12.77
CA TYR A 38 -13.90 -7.37 -11.98
C TYR A 38 -14.54 -5.99 -12.11
N ILE A 39 -14.89 -5.56 -13.33
CA ILE A 39 -15.60 -4.30 -13.57
C ILE A 39 -16.96 -4.30 -12.86
N ALA A 40 -17.73 -5.38 -12.94
CA ALA A 40 -19.03 -5.50 -12.28
C ALA A 40 -18.90 -5.35 -10.75
N PHE A 41 -17.92 -6.03 -10.15
CA PHE A 41 -17.61 -5.89 -8.72
C PHE A 41 -17.25 -4.45 -8.34
N VAL A 42 -16.37 -3.81 -9.10
CA VAL A 42 -15.95 -2.43 -8.81
C VAL A 42 -17.13 -1.44 -8.98
N GLN A 43 -18.01 -1.70 -9.95
CA GLN A 43 -19.22 -0.89 -10.15
C GLN A 43 -20.18 -1.02 -8.96
N GLU A 44 -20.45 -2.24 -8.49
CA GLU A 44 -21.28 -2.47 -7.30
C GLU A 44 -20.70 -1.77 -6.07
N LEU A 45 -19.38 -1.85 -5.87
CA LEU A 45 -18.70 -1.14 -4.79
C LEU A 45 -18.88 0.39 -4.91
N ALA A 46 -18.66 0.95 -6.11
CA ALA A 46 -18.81 2.38 -6.34
C ALA A 46 -20.25 2.85 -6.08
N ASP A 47 -21.24 2.05 -6.47
CA ASP A 47 -22.66 2.36 -6.26
C ASP A 47 -23.05 2.29 -4.78
N LEU A 48 -22.53 1.28 -4.05
CA LEU A 48 -22.75 1.15 -2.62
C LEU A 48 -22.15 2.31 -1.82
N VAL A 49 -20.96 2.78 -2.23
CA VAL A 49 -20.28 3.91 -1.56
C VAL A 49 -20.93 5.24 -1.93
N GLY A 50 -21.41 5.38 -3.16
CA GLY A 50 -21.98 6.62 -3.69
C GLY A 50 -20.98 7.78 -3.62
N THR A 51 -21.42 8.93 -3.11
CA THR A 51 -20.60 10.15 -2.96
C THR A 51 -19.95 10.29 -1.59
N ARG A 52 -20.09 9.29 -0.71
CA ARG A 52 -19.55 9.35 0.66
C ARG A 52 -18.01 9.50 0.64
N PRO A 53 -17.42 10.29 1.55
CA PRO A 53 -15.98 10.27 1.76
C PRO A 53 -15.47 8.85 2.00
N VAL A 54 -14.42 8.46 1.28
CA VAL A 54 -13.87 7.10 1.30
C VAL A 54 -12.38 7.14 0.98
N ILE A 55 -11.63 6.24 1.62
CA ILE A 55 -10.24 5.96 1.27
C ILE A 55 -10.20 4.57 0.63
N TYR A 56 -9.74 4.50 -0.62
CA TYR A 56 -9.48 3.24 -1.30
C TYR A 56 -8.00 2.91 -1.27
N VAL A 57 -7.68 1.68 -0.89
CA VAL A 57 -6.38 1.03 -1.12
C VAL A 57 -6.58 0.08 -2.28
N LEU A 58 -5.91 0.34 -3.40
CA LEU A 58 -6.12 -0.40 -4.64
C LEU A 58 -5.08 -1.49 -4.83
N GLU A 59 -5.58 -2.73 -4.89
CA GLU A 59 -4.93 -3.96 -5.36
C GLU A 59 -3.51 -4.16 -4.81
N PRO A 60 -3.38 -4.53 -3.52
CA PRO A 60 -2.12 -4.99 -2.94
C PRO A 60 -1.30 -5.90 -3.85
N ASP A 61 0.01 -5.65 -3.91
CA ASP A 61 1.03 -6.36 -4.71
C ASP A 61 0.93 -6.18 -6.24
N ALA A 62 -0.17 -5.67 -6.78
CA ALA A 62 -0.44 -5.73 -8.21
C ALA A 62 0.60 -4.99 -9.06
N VAL A 63 1.02 -3.78 -8.67
CA VAL A 63 2.05 -3.04 -9.42
C VAL A 63 3.39 -3.77 -9.35
N GLY A 64 3.77 -4.32 -8.19
CA GLY A 64 5.00 -5.08 -8.03
C GLY A 64 5.02 -6.35 -8.88
N LEU A 65 3.90 -7.08 -8.92
CA LEU A 65 3.75 -8.31 -9.72
C LEU A 65 3.59 -8.06 -11.22
N ALA A 66 3.20 -6.85 -11.63
CA ALA A 66 3.11 -6.45 -13.03
C ALA A 66 4.38 -5.80 -13.59
N SER A 67 5.36 -5.51 -12.74
CA SER A 67 6.63 -4.90 -13.13
C SER A 67 7.62 -5.93 -13.65
N ASP A 68 8.63 -5.49 -14.42
CA ASP A 68 9.71 -6.33 -14.95
C ASP A 68 9.24 -7.60 -15.71
N GLY A 69 8.08 -7.54 -16.39
CA GLY A 69 7.51 -8.69 -17.09
C GLY A 69 6.94 -9.78 -16.16
N GLY A 70 6.69 -9.44 -14.89
CA GLY A 70 6.10 -10.33 -13.90
C GLY A 70 4.69 -10.82 -14.29
N CYS A 71 4.20 -11.82 -13.56
CA CYS A 71 2.96 -12.52 -13.89
C CYS A 71 1.72 -11.59 -14.00
N GLY A 72 1.70 -10.48 -13.25
CA GLY A 72 0.63 -9.49 -13.30
C GLY A 72 0.57 -8.70 -14.62
N HIS A 73 1.68 -8.65 -15.38
CA HIS A 73 1.73 -7.98 -16.67
C HIS A 73 0.86 -8.72 -17.69
N ALA A 74 1.11 -10.03 -17.86
CA ALA A 74 0.33 -10.88 -18.76
C ALA A 74 -1.13 -11.03 -18.30
N ALA A 75 -1.39 -10.96 -16.99
CA ALA A 75 -2.75 -10.97 -16.44
C ALA A 75 -3.49 -9.63 -16.55
N GLY A 76 -2.87 -8.57 -17.12
CA GLY A 76 -3.54 -7.31 -17.41
C GLY A 76 -3.85 -6.45 -16.18
N TYR A 77 -3.09 -6.59 -15.09
CA TYR A 77 -3.36 -5.92 -13.81
C TYR A 77 -3.49 -4.40 -13.95
N LEU A 78 -2.51 -3.72 -14.56
CA LEU A 78 -2.54 -2.26 -14.67
C LEU A 78 -3.73 -1.74 -15.48
N ALA A 79 -4.15 -2.47 -16.52
CA ALA A 79 -5.32 -2.13 -17.32
C ALA A 79 -6.61 -2.27 -16.51
N ASN A 80 -6.74 -3.32 -15.71
CA ASN A 80 -7.89 -3.49 -14.82
C ASN A 80 -7.91 -2.45 -13.70
N MET A 81 -6.75 -2.14 -13.11
CA MET A 81 -6.64 -1.07 -12.12
C MET A 81 -7.02 0.30 -12.70
N GLN A 82 -6.65 0.63 -13.94
CA GLN A 82 -7.10 1.86 -14.62
C GLN A 82 -8.63 1.91 -14.77
N ARG A 83 -9.26 0.79 -15.12
CA ARG A 83 -10.73 0.72 -15.18
C ARG A 83 -11.35 0.93 -13.79
N ALA A 84 -10.77 0.32 -12.76
CA ALA A 84 -11.25 0.45 -11.40
C ALA A 84 -11.14 1.89 -10.88
N THR A 85 -10.01 2.58 -11.09
CA THR A 85 -9.86 3.98 -10.67
C THR A 85 -10.85 4.89 -11.39
N SER A 86 -11.13 4.63 -12.67
CA SER A 86 -12.16 5.34 -13.43
C SER A 86 -13.53 5.20 -12.75
N ILE A 87 -13.99 3.97 -12.52
CA ILE A 87 -15.31 3.65 -11.94
C ILE A 87 -15.43 4.20 -10.51
N LEU A 88 -14.46 3.91 -9.64
CA LEU A 88 -14.48 4.28 -8.21
C LEU A 88 -14.49 5.81 -7.99
N THR A 89 -14.00 6.59 -8.95
CA THR A 89 -13.82 8.04 -8.79
C THR A 89 -14.73 8.88 -9.67
N ALA A 90 -15.36 8.30 -10.69
CA ALA A 90 -16.21 9.01 -11.66
C ALA A 90 -17.34 9.82 -11.01
N ARG A 91 -18.07 9.20 -10.07
CA ARG A 91 -19.22 9.82 -9.39
C ARG A 91 -18.97 10.23 -7.95
N ASN A 92 -17.75 10.02 -7.43
CA ASN A 92 -17.43 10.32 -6.04
C ASN A 92 -16.35 11.44 -5.94
N PRO A 93 -16.76 12.71 -5.73
CA PRO A 93 -15.82 13.82 -5.55
C PRO A 93 -15.01 13.71 -4.24
N ASN A 94 -15.47 12.89 -3.30
CA ASN A 94 -14.86 12.71 -1.98
C ASN A 94 -13.97 11.46 -1.88
N ALA A 95 -13.86 10.66 -2.94
CA ALA A 95 -12.97 9.51 -2.98
C ALA A 95 -11.50 9.94 -3.01
N ARG A 96 -10.70 9.31 -2.13
CA ARG A 96 -9.23 9.37 -2.12
C ARG A 96 -8.70 7.98 -2.38
N LEU A 97 -7.94 7.78 -3.46
CA LEU A 97 -7.40 6.49 -3.84
C LEU A 97 -5.88 6.47 -3.69
N TYR A 98 -5.35 5.42 -3.09
CA TYR A 98 -3.93 5.13 -3.01
C TYR A 98 -3.68 3.76 -3.63
N VAL A 99 -2.68 3.67 -4.50
CA VAL A 99 -2.34 2.45 -5.22
C VAL A 99 -1.26 1.71 -4.44
N ASP A 100 -1.47 0.44 -4.12
CA ASP A 100 -0.39 -0.36 -3.53
C ASP A 100 0.68 -0.66 -4.57
N VAL A 101 1.95 -0.54 -4.16
CA VAL A 101 3.09 -0.69 -5.07
C VAL A 101 4.07 -1.77 -4.68
N GLY A 102 3.90 -2.41 -3.52
CA GLY A 102 4.93 -3.22 -2.88
C GLY A 102 6.16 -2.38 -2.50
N TYR A 103 6.52 -2.33 -1.21
CA TYR A 103 7.63 -1.45 -0.77
C TYR A 103 8.97 -1.75 -1.45
N TRP A 104 9.20 -3.00 -1.88
CA TRP A 104 10.40 -3.43 -2.59
C TRP A 104 10.58 -2.75 -3.94
N MET A 105 9.50 -2.23 -4.54
CA MET A 105 9.55 -1.48 -5.80
C MET A 105 10.12 -0.07 -5.65
N LEU A 106 10.35 0.40 -4.43
CA LEU A 106 10.96 1.72 -4.19
C LEU A 106 12.42 1.64 -3.73
N GLN A 107 13.00 0.45 -3.64
CA GLN A 107 14.37 0.26 -3.13
C GLN A 107 15.45 0.80 -4.07
N THR A 108 15.13 1.05 -5.34
CA THR A 108 16.03 1.66 -6.31
C THR A 108 15.30 2.70 -7.16
N ASP A 109 16.05 3.66 -7.70
CA ASP A 109 15.50 4.68 -8.61
C ASP A 109 14.88 4.06 -9.87
N ALA A 110 15.50 3.02 -10.41
CA ALA A 110 15.00 2.33 -11.60
C ALA A 110 13.59 1.74 -11.36
N LYS A 111 13.41 1.01 -10.25
CA LYS A 111 12.10 0.46 -9.88
C LYS A 111 11.11 1.57 -9.51
N SER A 112 11.57 2.62 -8.84
CA SER A 112 10.73 3.79 -8.54
C SER A 112 10.18 4.47 -9.81
N ARG A 113 10.98 4.54 -10.89
CA ARG A 113 10.52 5.02 -12.21
C ARG A 113 9.47 4.11 -12.84
N GLN A 114 9.59 2.79 -12.66
CA GLN A 114 8.56 1.85 -13.11
C GLN A 114 7.25 2.06 -12.36
N VAL A 115 7.31 2.25 -11.03
CA VAL A 115 6.13 2.61 -10.24
C VAL A 115 5.51 3.91 -10.74
N ALA A 116 6.30 4.93 -11.03
CA ALA A 116 5.81 6.19 -11.57
C ALA A 116 5.08 6.00 -12.91
N ALA A 117 5.62 5.19 -13.81
CA ALA A 117 4.97 4.85 -15.08
C ALA A 117 3.67 4.05 -14.89
N ALA A 118 3.66 3.08 -13.98
CA ALA A 118 2.46 2.32 -13.63
C ALA A 118 1.36 3.24 -13.06
N MET A 119 1.73 4.20 -12.20
CA MET A 119 0.82 5.19 -11.63
C MET A 119 0.21 6.10 -12.70
N GLN A 120 0.96 6.45 -13.76
CA GLN A 120 0.42 7.19 -14.90
C GLN A 120 -0.66 6.38 -15.62
N VAL A 121 -0.41 5.08 -15.88
CA VAL A 121 -1.40 4.18 -16.50
C VAL A 121 -2.64 4.05 -15.62
N VAL A 122 -2.46 3.68 -14.36
CA VAL A 122 -3.55 3.44 -13.40
C VAL A 122 -4.36 4.72 -13.15
N GLY A 123 -3.73 5.89 -13.13
CA GLY A 123 -4.39 7.17 -12.89
C GLY A 123 -5.03 7.82 -14.11
N ALA A 124 -4.69 7.41 -15.34
CA ALA A 124 -5.02 8.15 -16.56
C ALA A 124 -6.53 8.37 -16.79
N ALA A 125 -7.37 7.42 -16.38
CA ALA A 125 -8.83 7.49 -16.54
C ALA A 125 -9.57 7.88 -15.26
N SER A 126 -8.85 8.20 -14.18
CA SER A 126 -9.43 8.61 -12.91
C SER A 126 -9.86 10.08 -12.93
N ARG A 127 -10.79 10.45 -12.04
CA ARG A 127 -11.11 11.86 -11.81
C ARG A 127 -9.82 12.61 -11.38
N PRO A 128 -9.52 13.80 -11.95
CA PRO A 128 -8.35 14.57 -11.58
C PRO A 128 -8.23 14.79 -10.07
N GLY A 129 -7.04 14.49 -9.53
CA GLY A 129 -6.72 14.63 -8.10
C GLY A 129 -7.34 13.56 -7.18
N ALA A 130 -8.04 12.55 -7.71
CA ALA A 130 -8.60 11.46 -6.91
C ALA A 130 -7.55 10.42 -6.50
N VAL A 131 -6.58 10.11 -7.39
CA VAL A 131 -5.42 9.29 -7.07
C VAL A 131 -4.40 10.16 -6.32
N ARG A 132 -4.24 9.90 -5.02
CA ARG A 132 -3.48 10.72 -4.07
C ARG A 132 -2.04 10.25 -3.86
N GLY A 133 -1.67 9.12 -4.43
CA GLY A 133 -0.34 8.55 -4.35
C GLY A 133 -0.39 7.05 -4.10
N ILE A 134 0.50 6.56 -3.23
CA ILE A 134 0.80 5.13 -3.12
C ILE A 134 0.61 4.60 -1.70
N VAL A 135 0.46 3.28 -1.59
CA VAL A 135 0.48 2.55 -0.32
C VAL A 135 1.78 1.76 -0.21
N LEU A 136 2.37 1.79 0.98
CA LEU A 136 3.58 1.06 1.33
C LEU A 136 3.32 0.16 2.53
N ASN A 137 4.15 -0.88 2.63
CA ASN A 137 4.21 -1.81 3.76
C ASN A 137 2.95 -2.68 3.97
N THR A 138 2.00 -2.72 3.02
CA THR A 138 0.80 -3.55 3.11
C THR A 138 1.17 -5.00 3.45
N SER A 139 0.57 -5.53 4.52
CA SER A 139 0.85 -6.88 5.03
C SER A 139 2.31 -7.15 5.40
N ASN A 140 3.16 -6.13 5.50
CA ASN A 140 4.58 -6.28 5.79
C ASN A 140 4.97 -5.62 7.13
N TYR A 141 6.24 -5.71 7.49
CA TYR A 141 6.69 -5.43 8.86
C TYR A 141 7.71 -4.29 8.94
N ARG A 142 7.94 -3.55 7.85
CA ARG A 142 9.00 -2.53 7.72
C ARG A 142 8.76 -1.32 8.61
N ARG A 143 9.84 -0.73 9.12
CA ARG A 143 9.78 0.43 10.03
C ARG A 143 9.19 1.64 9.30
N VAL A 144 8.41 2.44 10.01
CA VAL A 144 7.85 3.70 9.48
C VAL A 144 8.93 4.63 8.92
N ALA A 145 10.07 4.76 9.60
CA ALA A 145 11.17 5.63 9.14
C ALA A 145 11.74 5.19 7.79
N GLU A 146 11.84 3.87 7.56
CA GLU A 146 12.25 3.34 6.25
C GLU A 146 11.23 3.69 5.17
N MET A 147 9.93 3.48 5.45
CA MET A 147 8.85 3.81 4.50
C MET A 147 8.78 5.30 4.20
N ALA A 148 9.07 6.17 5.19
CA ALA A 148 9.15 7.60 5.00
C ALA A 148 10.29 7.97 4.03
N THR A 149 11.47 7.36 4.18
CA THR A 149 12.61 7.57 3.28
C THR A 149 12.27 7.12 1.85
N LEU A 150 11.73 5.91 1.68
CA LEU A 150 11.33 5.41 0.35
C LEU A 150 10.28 6.32 -0.30
N CYS A 151 9.28 6.75 0.47
CA CYS A 151 8.26 7.67 -0.01
C CYS A 151 8.83 9.02 -0.42
N SER A 152 9.72 9.60 0.39
CA SER A 152 10.36 10.89 0.11
C SER A 152 11.13 10.82 -1.20
N ASN A 153 11.89 9.74 -1.43
CA ASN A 153 12.64 9.54 -2.66
C ASN A 153 11.69 9.45 -3.87
N PHE A 154 10.60 8.69 -3.75
CA PHE A 154 9.61 8.55 -4.81
C PHE A 154 8.89 9.87 -5.15
N VAL A 155 8.45 10.63 -4.14
CA VAL A 155 7.79 11.93 -4.35
C VAL A 155 8.74 12.93 -4.99
N ASN A 156 10.01 12.96 -4.57
CA ASN A 156 11.03 13.81 -5.19
C ASN A 156 11.31 13.41 -6.64
N LEU A 157 11.46 12.11 -6.90
CA LEU A 157 11.73 11.56 -8.24
C LEU A 157 10.60 11.85 -9.23
N THR A 158 9.34 11.79 -8.77
CA THR A 158 8.17 12.03 -9.63
C THR A 158 7.87 13.51 -9.81
N GLY A 159 8.31 14.37 -8.89
CA GLY A 159 8.00 15.80 -8.90
C GLY A 159 6.50 16.11 -8.77
N ASN A 160 5.66 15.12 -8.46
CA ASN A 160 4.22 15.32 -8.33
C ASN A 160 3.89 15.92 -6.95
N PRO A 161 3.48 17.20 -6.87
CA PRO A 161 3.32 17.87 -5.59
C PRO A 161 2.12 17.35 -4.79
N GLN A 162 1.21 16.59 -5.41
CA GLN A 162 0.01 16.05 -4.76
C GLN A 162 0.20 14.63 -4.22
N TRP A 163 1.20 13.89 -4.72
CA TRP A 163 1.41 12.51 -4.34
C TRP A 163 2.06 12.37 -2.97
N ARG A 164 1.47 11.52 -2.14
CA ARG A 164 1.92 11.17 -0.79
C ARG A 164 1.78 9.68 -0.58
N CYS A 165 2.37 9.16 0.48
CA CYS A 165 2.23 7.74 0.81
C CYS A 165 1.35 7.49 2.02
N VAL A 166 0.62 6.39 1.96
CA VAL A 166 0.00 5.74 3.11
C VAL A 166 0.91 4.59 3.53
N VAL A 167 1.05 4.37 4.83
CA VAL A 167 1.84 3.25 5.37
C VAL A 167 0.93 2.33 6.16
N ASP A 168 0.94 1.05 5.82
CA ASP A 168 0.36 0.02 6.68
C ASP A 168 1.22 -0.12 7.95
N THR A 169 0.59 0.14 9.08
CA THR A 169 1.19 0.07 10.42
C THR A 169 0.59 -1.05 11.25
N SER A 170 -0.18 -1.95 10.64
CA SER A 170 -0.86 -3.05 11.31
C SER A 170 0.07 -3.91 12.16
N ARG A 171 1.27 -4.23 11.67
CA ARG A 171 2.18 -5.21 12.28
C ARG A 171 3.64 -4.78 12.37
N ASN A 172 3.94 -3.48 12.29
CA ASN A 172 5.32 -2.98 12.15
C ASN A 172 5.88 -2.21 13.37
N TYR A 173 5.31 -2.36 14.57
CA TYR A 173 5.87 -1.68 15.75
C TYR A 173 7.30 -2.12 16.06
N ARG A 174 7.52 -3.43 15.90
CA ARG A 174 8.80 -4.09 15.90
C ARG A 174 8.96 -4.69 14.52
N THR A 175 10.12 -4.45 13.94
CA THR A 175 10.45 -4.93 12.59
C THR A 175 11.45 -6.06 12.71
N PRO A 176 11.24 -7.19 11.99
CA PRO A 176 12.22 -8.25 11.88
C PRO A 176 13.56 -7.68 11.41
N THR A 177 14.65 -7.98 12.12
CA THR A 177 16.01 -7.58 11.73
C THR A 177 16.82 -8.73 11.13
N THR A 178 16.29 -9.94 11.20
CA THR A 178 16.97 -11.19 10.85
C THR A 178 16.60 -11.73 9.47
N SER A 179 15.48 -11.28 8.90
CA SER A 179 14.96 -11.79 7.63
C SER A 179 13.99 -10.79 6.97
N ASN A 180 13.74 -11.00 5.67
CA ASN A 180 12.64 -10.36 4.94
C ASN A 180 11.39 -11.26 4.90
N GLU A 181 11.24 -12.16 5.88
CA GLU A 181 10.11 -13.08 5.94
C GLU A 181 8.80 -12.32 6.06
N TRP A 182 7.92 -12.57 5.10
CA TRP A 182 6.64 -11.88 4.99
C TRP A 182 5.48 -12.71 5.57
N CYS A 183 5.61 -14.03 5.60
CA CYS A 183 4.54 -14.94 5.98
C CYS A 183 4.52 -15.17 7.49
N ASN A 184 3.48 -14.71 8.20
CA ASN A 184 3.28 -14.93 9.63
C ASN A 184 4.54 -14.70 10.49
N ASN A 185 5.27 -13.60 10.26
CA ASN A 185 6.56 -13.38 10.91
C ASN A 185 6.40 -13.27 12.43
N LYS A 186 7.13 -14.10 13.19
CA LYS A 186 7.02 -14.19 14.66
C LYS A 186 7.41 -12.93 15.42
N PHE A 187 8.13 -12.01 14.76
CA PHE A 187 8.57 -10.73 15.33
C PHE A 187 7.67 -9.56 14.97
N GLY A 188 6.61 -9.77 14.17
CA GLY A 188 5.61 -8.75 13.90
C GLY A 188 4.95 -8.28 15.19
N ALA A 189 4.61 -6.99 15.25
CA ALA A 189 4.04 -6.37 16.43
C ALA A 189 3.03 -5.29 16.07
N ILE A 190 1.87 -5.27 16.73
CA ILE A 190 0.79 -4.32 16.44
C ILE A 190 1.32 -2.89 16.52
N GLY A 191 1.27 -2.17 15.40
CA GLY A 191 1.86 -0.84 15.28
C GLY A 191 0.99 0.29 15.79
N VAL A 192 1.43 1.51 15.43
CA VAL A 192 0.73 2.74 15.77
C VAL A 192 -0.69 2.68 15.20
N PRO A 193 -1.74 3.04 15.95
CA PRO A 193 -3.10 3.05 15.45
C PRO A 193 -3.27 3.97 14.23
N PRO A 194 -4.28 3.73 13.37
CA PRO A 194 -4.53 4.57 12.22
C PRO A 194 -4.65 6.06 12.58
N THR A 195 -3.90 6.90 11.87
CA THR A 195 -3.84 8.34 12.17
C THR A 195 -3.33 9.14 10.98
N ARG A 196 -3.74 10.40 10.91
CA ARG A 196 -3.15 11.42 10.00
C ARG A 196 -1.97 12.16 10.62
N ASN A 197 -1.75 12.00 11.93
CA ASN A 197 -0.62 12.61 12.64
C ASN A 197 0.60 11.70 12.51
N THR A 198 1.12 11.57 11.29
CA THR A 198 2.20 10.63 10.94
C THR A 198 3.57 11.08 11.47
N GLY A 199 3.75 12.39 11.68
CA GLY A 199 5.06 12.98 12.00
C GLY A 199 5.95 13.25 10.77
N TYR A 200 5.46 12.97 9.56
CA TYR A 200 6.20 13.16 8.29
C TYR A 200 5.43 14.09 7.35
N PRO A 201 5.37 15.40 7.66
CA PRO A 201 4.56 16.35 6.91
C PRO A 201 5.03 16.43 5.46
N GLY A 202 4.08 16.43 4.51
CA GLY A 202 4.40 16.50 3.09
C GLY A 202 4.95 15.22 2.48
N VAL A 203 5.06 14.13 3.25
CA VAL A 203 5.54 12.82 2.76
C VAL A 203 4.49 11.74 3.02
N LEU A 204 4.11 11.54 4.29
CA LEU A 204 3.14 10.50 4.68
C LEU A 204 1.79 11.11 5.05
N ASP A 205 0.75 10.69 4.34
CA ASP A 205 -0.62 11.16 4.53
C ASP A 205 -1.30 10.48 5.73
N LEU A 206 -1.18 9.15 5.82
CA LEU A 206 -1.89 8.35 6.81
C LEU A 206 -1.06 7.14 7.24
N PHE A 207 -1.18 6.80 8.51
CA PHE A 207 -1.02 5.42 8.97
C PHE A 207 -2.39 4.76 8.92
N LEU A 208 -2.44 3.57 8.33
CA LEU A 208 -3.63 2.71 8.32
C LEU A 208 -3.23 1.33 8.83
N TRP A 209 -4.20 0.56 9.31
CA TRP A 209 -4.05 -0.89 9.47
C TRP A 209 -4.75 -1.51 8.28
N ILE A 210 -3.97 -1.93 7.28
CA ILE A 210 -4.49 -2.44 6.01
C ILE A 210 -4.62 -3.96 6.11
N LYS A 211 -3.53 -4.64 6.47
CA LYS A 211 -3.62 -6.00 7.00
C LYS A 211 -4.32 -6.00 8.36
N VAL A 212 -5.20 -6.98 8.58
CA VAL A 212 -5.82 -7.19 9.88
C VAL A 212 -4.81 -7.86 10.82
N PRO A 213 -4.41 -7.22 11.94
CA PRO A 213 -3.54 -7.87 12.91
C PRO A 213 -4.19 -9.14 13.45
N GLY A 214 -3.44 -10.25 13.42
CA GLY A 214 -3.92 -11.56 13.83
C GLY A 214 -4.57 -12.42 12.74
N GLU A 215 -4.87 -11.89 11.55
CA GLU A 215 -5.21 -12.76 10.42
C GLU A 215 -3.95 -13.42 9.84
N SER A 216 -4.02 -14.71 9.56
CA SER A 216 -2.93 -15.46 8.93
C SER A 216 -2.63 -14.94 7.52
N ASP A 217 -1.35 -14.95 7.13
CA ASP A 217 -0.90 -14.68 5.75
C ASP A 217 -1.00 -15.92 4.84
N GLY A 218 -1.15 -17.10 5.44
CA GLY A 218 -1.12 -18.39 4.77
C GLY A 218 -0.73 -19.49 5.74
N THR A 219 -0.68 -20.73 5.26
CA THR A 219 -0.22 -21.84 6.12
C THR A 219 1.24 -21.67 6.54
N CYS A 220 2.05 -20.96 5.74
CA CYS A 220 3.46 -20.62 6.00
C CYS A 220 4.27 -21.84 6.50
N ALA A 221 3.90 -23.03 6.06
CA ALA A 221 4.58 -24.25 6.45
C ALA A 221 5.90 -24.35 5.69
N ASN A 222 6.94 -24.89 6.32
CA ASN A 222 8.21 -25.27 5.67
C ASN A 222 8.03 -26.52 4.80
N SER A 223 6.92 -26.59 4.08
CA SER A 223 6.57 -27.61 3.11
C SER A 223 6.28 -26.87 1.82
N SER A 224 6.85 -27.33 0.72
CA SER A 224 6.65 -26.81 -0.64
C SER A 224 5.17 -26.52 -0.92
N ALA A 225 4.73 -25.29 -0.65
CA ALA A 225 3.42 -24.84 -1.08
C ALA A 225 3.42 -24.88 -2.62
N PRO A 226 2.34 -25.34 -3.28
CA PRO A 226 2.25 -25.28 -4.74
C PRO A 226 2.34 -23.80 -5.16
N GLY A 227 3.51 -23.35 -5.62
CA GLY A 227 3.74 -21.94 -5.98
C GLY A 227 4.99 -21.29 -5.38
N GLY A 228 5.64 -21.87 -4.36
CA GLY A 228 7.00 -21.48 -3.99
C GLY A 228 7.15 -20.27 -3.05
N ALA A 229 7.47 -20.58 -1.80
CA ALA A 229 8.51 -19.90 -1.02
C ALA A 229 8.92 -20.86 0.10
N THR A 230 10.20 -21.22 0.18
CA THR A 230 10.72 -21.78 1.42
C THR A 230 10.72 -20.68 2.46
N HIS A 231 9.86 -20.80 3.47
CA HIS A 231 9.84 -19.84 4.56
C HIS A 231 11.07 -20.01 5.45
N SER A 232 11.55 -18.90 5.97
CA SER A 232 12.62 -18.86 6.97
C SER A 232 12.13 -19.41 8.31
N SER A 233 13.07 -19.62 9.24
CA SER A 233 12.76 -19.96 10.63
C SER A 233 12.01 -18.86 11.39
N ASP A 234 11.81 -17.69 10.80
CA ASP A 234 11.04 -16.58 11.37
C ASP A 234 9.55 -16.65 11.05
N ALA A 235 9.14 -17.49 10.09
CA ALA A 235 7.74 -17.74 9.81
C ALA A 235 7.10 -18.62 10.89
N MET A 236 5.85 -18.31 11.21
CA MET A 236 5.01 -19.18 12.03
C MET A 236 4.06 -19.97 11.14
N PRO A 237 4.15 -21.31 11.12
CA PRO A 237 3.12 -22.14 10.51
C PRO A 237 1.76 -21.84 11.13
N GLY A 238 0.75 -21.61 10.30
CA GLY A 238 -0.55 -21.09 10.72
C GLY A 238 -1.72 -21.69 9.93
N PRO A 239 -2.95 -21.20 10.17
CA PRO A 239 -4.11 -21.57 9.37
C PRO A 239 -4.03 -20.95 7.97
N PRO A 240 -4.93 -21.31 7.03
CA PRO A 240 -5.04 -20.66 5.74
C PRO A 240 -5.14 -19.12 5.82
N ALA A 241 -4.81 -18.45 4.72
CA ALA A 241 -4.83 -16.99 4.65
C ALA A 241 -6.18 -16.40 5.07
N ALA A 242 -6.14 -15.24 5.72
CA ALA A 242 -7.32 -14.51 6.25
C ALA A 242 -8.12 -15.24 7.35
N ILE A 243 -7.65 -16.39 7.84
CA ILE A 243 -8.21 -17.03 9.04
C ILE A 243 -7.54 -16.44 10.28
N PHE A 244 -8.33 -16.18 11.33
CA PHE A 244 -7.80 -15.70 12.59
C PHE A 244 -6.78 -16.68 13.17
N PHE A 245 -5.62 -16.17 13.53
CA PHE A 245 -4.48 -16.93 14.03
C PHE A 245 -4.15 -16.48 15.46
N PRO A 246 -4.75 -17.12 16.49
CA PRO A 246 -4.63 -16.65 17.88
C PRO A 246 -3.19 -16.56 18.39
N GLN A 247 -2.32 -17.48 17.98
CA GLN A 247 -0.92 -17.48 18.42
C GLN A 247 -0.14 -16.28 17.85
N ALA A 248 -0.32 -15.99 16.55
CA ALA A 248 0.29 -14.83 15.92
C ALA A 248 -0.28 -13.52 16.49
N PHE A 249 -1.61 -13.46 16.71
CA PHE A 249 -2.24 -12.29 17.35
C PHE A 249 -1.67 -12.01 18.74
N ARG A 250 -1.58 -13.01 19.62
CA ARG A 250 -0.99 -12.86 20.96
C ARG A 250 0.43 -12.32 20.89
N LYS A 251 1.28 -12.90 20.02
CA LYS A 251 2.64 -12.40 19.81
C LYS A 251 2.66 -10.95 19.33
N GLN A 252 1.84 -10.60 18.34
CA GLN A 252 1.78 -9.24 17.81
C GLN A 252 1.30 -8.24 18.88
N TRP A 253 0.33 -8.66 19.70
CA TRP A 253 -0.20 -7.87 20.81
C TRP A 253 0.84 -7.62 21.90
N ASP A 254 1.43 -8.68 22.43
CA ASP A 254 2.38 -8.62 23.56
C ASP A 254 3.62 -7.79 23.22
N GLN A 255 4.00 -7.79 21.95
CA GLN A 255 5.15 -7.02 21.44
C GLN A 255 4.77 -5.60 20.98
N GLY A 256 3.47 -5.28 20.95
CA GLY A 256 2.90 -4.15 20.22
C GLY A 256 2.86 -2.82 20.96
N TYR A 257 2.41 -1.81 20.22
CA TYR A 257 2.31 -0.41 20.62
C TYR A 257 1.53 -0.22 21.94
N PHE A 258 0.39 -0.89 22.09
CA PHE A 258 -0.46 -0.69 23.28
C PHE A 258 0.19 -1.18 24.56
N VAL A 259 0.92 -2.30 24.50
CA VAL A 259 1.66 -2.84 25.66
C VAL A 259 2.82 -1.93 25.99
N ASP A 260 3.63 -1.55 25.00
CA ASP A 260 4.77 -0.63 25.20
C ASP A 260 4.35 0.73 25.76
N LYS A 261 3.25 1.30 25.24
CA LYS A 261 2.71 2.59 25.70
C LYS A 261 1.83 2.49 26.94
N LYS A 262 1.68 1.29 27.53
CA LYS A 262 0.86 1.03 28.72
C LYS A 262 -0.59 1.51 28.57
N LEU A 263 -1.16 1.34 27.37
CA LEU A 263 -2.51 1.82 27.01
C LEU A 263 -3.62 0.79 27.26
N GLY A 264 -3.29 -0.37 27.84
CA GLY A 264 -4.26 -1.45 28.07
C GLY A 264 -5.49 -1.01 28.87
N ALA A 265 -5.32 -0.15 29.88
CA ALA A 265 -6.43 0.36 30.69
C ALA A 265 -7.46 1.16 29.86
N LEU A 266 -7.02 1.92 28.85
CA LEU A 266 -7.89 2.72 27.98
C LEU A 266 -8.80 1.87 27.08
N LEU A 267 -8.51 0.58 26.95
CA LEU A 267 -9.29 -0.36 26.14
C LEU A 267 -10.40 -1.04 26.96
N VAL A 268 -10.28 -1.06 28.29
CA VAL A 268 -11.25 -1.67 29.19
C VAL A 268 -12.41 -0.72 29.48
N ASP A 269 -12.14 0.59 29.60
CA ASP A 269 -13.13 1.61 29.97
C ASP A 269 -14.17 1.94 28.89
N LYS A 270 -14.06 1.37 27.68
CA LYS A 270 -15.01 1.57 26.57
C LYS A 270 -15.84 0.34 26.21
N VAL A 271 -15.67 -0.77 26.93
CA VAL A 271 -16.56 -1.92 26.77
C VAL A 271 -17.80 -1.65 27.62
N GLU A 272 -18.78 -0.96 27.04
CA GLU A 272 -20.17 -1.20 27.47
C GLU A 272 -20.38 -2.70 27.32
N THR A 273 -20.51 -3.40 28.45
CA THR A 273 -20.68 -4.85 28.50
C THR A 273 -22.03 -5.22 27.92
N LYS A 274 -22.16 -5.16 26.60
CA LYS A 274 -23.21 -5.88 25.89
C LYS A 274 -22.66 -7.27 25.62
N PRO A 275 -23.23 -8.34 26.18
CA PRO A 275 -22.76 -9.69 25.92
C PRO A 275 -22.77 -9.92 24.41
N LEU A 276 -21.62 -10.26 23.83
CA LEU A 276 -21.57 -10.84 22.51
C LEU A 276 -22.18 -12.24 22.63
N VAL A 277 -23.49 -12.34 22.40
CA VAL A 277 -24.13 -13.62 22.13
C VAL A 277 -23.57 -14.08 20.79
N GLY A 278 -22.56 -14.93 20.85
CA GLY A 278 -21.99 -15.59 19.69
C GLY A 278 -23.05 -16.50 19.07
N VAL A 279 -23.75 -16.01 18.05
CA VAL A 279 -24.42 -16.89 17.11
C VAL A 279 -23.31 -17.42 16.20
N LEU A 280 -22.80 -18.61 16.52
CA LEU A 280 -22.14 -19.45 15.54
C LEU A 280 -23.09 -19.58 14.34
N PRO A 281 -22.68 -19.28 13.10
CA PRO A 281 -23.53 -19.57 11.95
C PRO A 281 -23.87 -21.05 11.96
N GLN A 282 -25.16 -21.36 12.08
CA GLN A 282 -25.60 -22.72 11.83
C GLN A 282 -25.23 -23.09 10.39
N GLU A 283 -24.70 -24.30 10.25
CA GLU A 283 -24.40 -24.96 8.99
C GLU A 283 -25.61 -24.81 8.06
N VAL A 284 -25.46 -24.02 6.99
CA VAL A 284 -26.49 -23.95 5.96
C VAL A 284 -26.43 -25.27 5.21
N GLU A 285 -27.37 -26.16 5.54
CA GLU A 285 -27.62 -27.42 4.86
C GLU A 285 -27.71 -27.16 3.35
N SER A 286 -26.75 -27.71 2.61
CA SER A 286 -26.69 -27.56 1.16
C SER A 286 -27.77 -28.42 0.51
N LYS A 287 -28.79 -27.76 -0.03
CA LYS A 287 -29.81 -28.40 -0.87
C LYS A 287 -29.12 -28.96 -2.13
N PRO A 288 -29.22 -30.26 -2.44
CA PRO A 288 -28.51 -30.83 -3.58
C PRO A 288 -29.13 -30.37 -4.90
N LEU A 289 -28.30 -29.83 -5.79
CA LEU A 289 -28.67 -29.62 -7.19
C LEU A 289 -28.68 -30.96 -7.92
N VAL A 290 -29.83 -31.26 -8.52
CA VAL A 290 -30.03 -32.40 -9.42
C VAL A 290 -29.15 -32.23 -10.65
N VAL A 291 -28.16 -33.11 -10.81
CA VAL A 291 -27.36 -33.23 -12.04
C VAL A 291 -28.13 -34.12 -13.02
N SER A 292 -28.58 -33.55 -14.12
CA SER A 292 -29.06 -34.32 -15.28
C SER A 292 -27.84 -34.82 -16.07
N SER A 293 -27.77 -36.14 -16.23
CA SER A 293 -26.74 -36.86 -16.95
C SER A 293 -26.80 -36.68 -18.47
N ALA A 294 -25.64 -36.99 -19.08
CA ALA A 294 -25.37 -37.32 -20.48
C ALA A 294 -25.08 -36.16 -21.45
N ILE A 295 -23.85 -36.13 -21.98
CA ILE A 295 -23.55 -36.66 -23.33
C ILE A 295 -22.05 -36.99 -23.41
N THR A 296 -21.78 -38.20 -23.88
CA THR A 296 -20.50 -38.82 -24.21
C THR A 296 -20.02 -38.34 -25.57
N THR A 297 -18.73 -38.02 -25.74
CA THR A 297 -18.01 -38.23 -27.02
C THR A 297 -16.48 -38.13 -26.86
N SER A 298 -15.85 -39.30 -26.93
CA SER A 298 -14.66 -39.68 -27.73
C SER A 298 -13.45 -38.75 -27.84
N ALA A 299 -12.33 -39.21 -27.28
CA ALA A 299 -10.97 -38.76 -27.60
C ALA A 299 -10.48 -39.29 -28.96
N PRO A 300 -9.58 -38.58 -29.65
CA PRO A 300 -8.71 -39.18 -30.65
C PRO A 300 -7.24 -39.31 -30.18
N THR A 301 -6.67 -40.40 -30.69
CA THR A 301 -5.38 -41.05 -30.50
C THR A 301 -4.15 -40.28 -31.01
N LEU A 302 -3.00 -40.54 -30.36
CA LEU A 302 -1.64 -40.22 -30.80
C LEU A 302 -1.21 -40.98 -32.07
N SER A 303 -0.53 -40.29 -32.99
CA SER A 303 0.73 -40.68 -33.67
C SER A 303 1.13 -39.53 -34.60
N THR A 304 2.33 -38.95 -34.56
CA THR A 304 3.48 -39.40 -35.38
C THR A 304 4.73 -38.56 -35.05
N VAL A 305 5.87 -39.18 -35.32
CA VAL A 305 7.30 -38.90 -35.08
C VAL A 305 7.86 -37.56 -35.65
N LEU A 306 8.90 -37.07 -34.94
CA LEU A 306 9.88 -35.98 -35.16
C LEU A 306 10.52 -35.88 -36.59
N PRO A 307 11.15 -34.73 -36.97
CA PRO A 307 12.56 -34.45 -36.60
C PRO A 307 12.87 -33.02 -36.15
N MET A 308 13.96 -32.93 -35.37
CA MET A 308 14.68 -31.72 -34.95
C MET A 308 15.13 -30.87 -36.15
N VAL A 309 15.01 -29.55 -36.02
CA VAL A 309 15.76 -28.58 -36.83
C VAL A 309 16.62 -27.74 -35.89
N THR A 310 17.91 -27.93 -36.03
CA THR A 310 19.00 -27.13 -35.48
C THR A 310 19.13 -25.86 -36.31
N THR A 311 19.06 -24.68 -35.71
CA THR A 311 19.42 -23.43 -36.39
C THR A 311 20.56 -22.75 -35.64
N THR A 312 21.64 -22.60 -36.39
CA THR A 312 22.94 -22.05 -36.05
C THR A 312 22.89 -20.53 -35.81
N ILE A 313 23.66 -20.10 -34.82
CA ILE A 313 24.01 -18.69 -34.52
C ILE A 313 25.28 -18.37 -35.32
N PRO A 314 25.39 -17.22 -36.02
CA PRO A 314 26.68 -16.70 -36.43
C PRO A 314 27.22 -15.71 -35.39
N GLU A 315 28.42 -16.04 -34.94
CA GLU A 315 29.39 -15.24 -34.21
C GLU A 315 29.91 -14.09 -35.09
N MET A 316 30.10 -12.90 -34.50
CA MET A 316 30.97 -11.87 -35.09
C MET A 316 31.78 -11.18 -33.99
N THR A 317 33.08 -11.12 -34.25
CA THR A 317 34.18 -10.81 -33.36
C THR A 317 34.55 -9.30 -33.39
N SER A 318 35.15 -8.85 -32.28
CA SER A 318 35.75 -7.55 -31.87
C SER A 318 36.88 -7.00 -32.80
N PRO A 319 37.56 -5.82 -32.59
CA PRO A 319 37.79 -5.01 -31.36
C PRO A 319 37.85 -3.44 -31.57
N PRO A 320 38.27 -2.60 -30.57
CA PRO A 320 38.02 -1.14 -30.52
C PRO A 320 39.25 -0.26 -30.84
N PRO A 321 39.13 1.08 -30.75
CA PRO A 321 40.27 1.90 -30.36
C PRO A 321 39.99 2.91 -29.21
N SER A 322 40.88 2.85 -28.23
CA SER A 322 41.76 3.89 -27.67
C SER A 322 41.29 5.31 -27.32
N VAL A 323 41.67 5.66 -26.09
CA VAL A 323 41.75 6.92 -25.35
C VAL A 323 42.46 8.06 -26.10
N ASN A 324 42.03 9.31 -25.87
CA ASN A 324 42.93 10.46 -25.76
C ASN A 324 42.38 11.53 -24.79
N GLN A 325 43.21 11.87 -23.80
CA GLN A 325 43.08 13.00 -22.88
C GLN A 325 43.60 14.28 -23.55
N VAL A 326 42.96 15.43 -23.29
CA VAL A 326 43.65 16.74 -23.22
C VAL A 326 42.90 17.65 -22.23
N VAL A 327 43.63 18.14 -21.23
CA VAL A 327 43.35 19.31 -20.37
C VAL A 327 44.14 20.50 -20.94
N PRO A 328 43.70 21.75 -20.75
CA PRO A 328 44.56 22.65 -19.99
C PRO A 328 43.82 23.55 -18.98
N SER A 329 44.66 24.04 -18.06
CA SER A 329 44.40 24.73 -16.81
C SER A 329 43.96 26.20 -16.89
N ALA A 330 43.51 26.66 -15.72
CA ALA A 330 43.25 27.99 -15.18
C ALA A 330 44.15 29.17 -15.62
N VAL A 331 43.57 30.38 -15.59
CA VAL A 331 44.26 31.65 -15.27
C VAL A 331 43.33 32.57 -14.45
N LEU A 332 43.95 33.25 -13.49
CA LEU A 332 43.50 34.19 -12.45
C LEU A 332 43.22 35.63 -12.93
N SER A 333 42.43 36.38 -12.14
CA SER A 333 42.67 37.72 -11.56
C SER A 333 41.32 38.38 -11.24
N GLU A 334 40.96 38.64 -9.98
CA GLU A 334 41.37 39.75 -9.08
C GLU A 334 41.01 41.15 -9.59
N GLY A 335 40.17 41.84 -8.80
CA GLY A 335 39.73 43.22 -8.95
C GLY A 335 39.04 43.69 -7.67
N VAL A 336 39.68 44.64 -7.00
CA VAL A 336 39.61 45.06 -5.60
C VAL A 336 38.64 46.24 -5.35
N GLU A 337 38.05 46.25 -4.14
CA GLU A 337 37.53 47.33 -3.24
C GLU A 337 36.64 48.49 -3.72
N HIS A 338 35.59 48.80 -2.94
CA HIS A 338 35.59 49.99 -2.06
C HIS A 338 34.49 49.98 -0.97
N GLU A 339 34.91 50.41 0.22
CA GLU A 339 34.18 50.59 1.48
C GLU A 339 33.66 52.02 1.66
N GLN A 340 32.50 52.19 2.34
CA GLN A 340 31.96 53.36 3.10
C GLN A 340 30.41 53.21 3.16
N ASP A 341 29.63 53.49 4.21
CA ASP A 341 29.83 54.20 5.47
C ASP A 341 28.67 53.80 6.43
N ALA A 342 28.89 53.89 7.74
CA ALA A 342 27.90 53.58 8.77
C ALA A 342 27.38 54.86 9.42
N THR A 343 26.05 55.04 9.52
CA THR A 343 25.33 55.64 10.67
C THR A 343 23.83 55.81 10.37
N ASN A 344 22.99 55.68 11.41
CA ASN A 344 21.53 55.90 11.50
C ASN A 344 20.62 54.66 11.36
N LEU A 345 20.52 53.84 12.42
CA LEU A 345 19.41 52.90 12.57
C LEU A 345 19.11 52.52 14.04
N THR A 346 18.34 53.33 14.78
CA THR A 346 17.91 52.93 16.15
C THR A 346 16.47 53.24 16.54
N TRP A 347 15.55 53.55 15.61
CA TRP A 347 14.12 53.70 15.95
C TRP A 347 13.13 52.89 15.09
N SER A 348 13.53 52.35 13.94
CA SER A 348 12.63 51.56 13.08
C SER A 348 12.62 50.05 13.36
N VAL A 349 13.63 49.51 14.03
CA VAL A 349 13.78 48.05 14.25
C VAL A 349 12.88 47.57 15.40
N VAL A 350 12.67 48.38 16.44
CA VAL A 350 11.87 47.98 17.62
C VAL A 350 10.38 47.87 17.26
N GLY A 351 9.85 48.80 16.45
CA GLY A 351 8.45 48.76 16.01
C GLY A 351 8.12 47.58 15.09
N ALA A 352 9.04 47.20 14.21
CA ALA A 352 8.88 46.05 13.31
C ALA A 352 8.92 44.71 14.06
N VAL A 353 9.78 44.59 15.08
CA VAL A 353 9.88 43.36 15.91
C VAL A 353 8.62 43.15 16.76
N VAL A 354 8.07 44.22 17.36
CA VAL A 354 6.85 44.12 18.18
C VAL A 354 5.63 43.75 17.33
N LEU A 355 5.48 44.36 16.14
CA LEU A 355 4.37 44.03 15.23
C LEU A 355 4.50 42.59 14.68
N GLY A 356 5.72 42.16 14.37
CA GLY A 356 6.02 40.78 13.96
C GLY A 356 5.65 39.74 15.02
N CYS A 357 5.95 40.01 16.30
CA CYS A 357 5.59 39.11 17.40
C CYS A 357 4.08 38.97 17.59
N VAL A 358 3.31 40.07 17.46
CA VAL A 358 1.84 40.02 17.60
C VAL A 358 1.20 39.20 16.46
N ILE A 359 1.68 39.38 15.23
CA ILE A 359 1.20 38.60 14.07
C ILE A 359 1.52 37.11 14.24
N LEU A 360 2.71 36.78 14.76
CA LEU A 360 3.11 35.40 15.04
C LEU A 360 2.20 34.75 16.10
N VAL A 361 1.88 35.46 17.19
CA VAL A 361 1.01 34.95 18.27
C VAL A 361 -0.42 34.74 17.76
N LEU A 362 -0.96 35.65 16.94
CA LEU A 362 -2.29 35.48 16.35
C LEU A 362 -2.33 34.33 15.33
N ALA A 363 -1.28 34.15 14.54
CA ALA A 363 -1.15 33.02 13.63
C ALA A 363 -1.05 31.69 14.39
N LEU A 364 -0.26 31.64 15.47
CA LEU A 364 -0.18 30.46 16.34
C LEU A 364 -1.52 30.18 17.02
N TYR A 365 -2.22 31.20 17.51
CA TYR A 365 -3.55 31.04 18.11
C TYR A 365 -4.58 30.51 17.10
N ALA A 366 -4.55 30.99 15.85
CA ALA A 366 -5.40 30.49 14.77
C ALA A 366 -5.08 29.02 14.41
N VAL A 367 -3.79 28.66 14.38
CA VAL A 367 -3.34 27.27 14.16
C VAL A 367 -3.77 26.36 15.31
N PHE A 368 -3.65 26.79 16.56
CA PHE A 368 -4.11 26.04 17.74
C PHE A 368 -5.63 25.87 17.76
N ARG A 369 -6.38 26.92 17.41
CA ARG A 369 -7.85 26.87 17.30
C ARG A 369 -8.31 25.95 16.17
N LYS A 370 -7.61 25.95 15.03
CA LYS A 370 -7.84 25.01 13.92
C LYS A 370 -7.54 23.57 14.34
N ARG A 371 -6.41 23.32 15.01
CA ARG A 371 -6.04 22.00 15.56
C ARG A 371 -7.07 21.48 16.57
N ARG A 372 -7.61 22.32 17.47
CA ARG A 372 -8.65 21.91 18.43
C ARG A 372 -9.97 21.48 17.77
N ARG A 373 -10.35 22.07 16.64
CA ARG A 373 -11.56 21.66 15.89
C ARG A 373 -11.37 20.36 15.10
N GLU A 374 -10.12 19.99 14.89
CA GLU A 374 -9.69 18.90 14.00
C GLU A 374 -9.37 17.61 14.77
N VAL A 375 -9.35 17.63 16.11
CA VAL A 375 -9.37 16.43 16.96
C VAL A 375 -10.81 15.94 17.09
N LYS A 376 -11.37 15.39 16.02
CA LYS A 376 -12.51 14.47 16.10
C LYS A 376 -12.02 13.11 15.63
N ALA A 377 -12.31 12.09 16.43
CA ALA A 377 -11.83 10.73 16.25
C ALA A 377 -12.11 10.22 14.84
N VAL A 378 -11.10 9.63 14.20
CA VAL A 378 -11.26 8.82 13.00
C VAL A 378 -11.66 7.44 13.50
N ASP A 379 -12.96 7.16 13.52
CA ASP A 379 -13.41 5.79 13.68
C ASP A 379 -13.03 5.02 12.40
N VAL A 380 -12.23 3.97 12.55
CA VAL A 380 -11.85 3.08 11.45
C VAL A 380 -12.73 1.86 11.55
N VAL A 381 -13.72 1.77 10.66
CA VAL A 381 -14.46 0.53 10.42
C VAL A 381 -13.80 -0.15 9.24
N LEU A 382 -13.10 -1.26 9.51
CA LEU A 382 -12.52 -2.11 8.48
C LEU A 382 -13.63 -3.03 7.95
N LEU A 383 -14.05 -2.82 6.71
CA LEU A 383 -14.98 -3.71 6.02
C LEU A 383 -14.16 -4.55 5.02
N SER A 384 -13.79 -5.76 5.43
CA SER A 384 -13.48 -6.83 4.48
C SER A 384 -14.80 -7.31 3.89
N VAL A 385 -15.14 -6.86 2.68
CA VAL A 385 -16.27 -7.43 1.93
C VAL A 385 -15.85 -8.80 1.42
N LYS A 386 -16.07 -9.84 2.24
CA LYS A 386 -16.15 -11.23 1.77
C LYS A 386 -17.53 -11.40 1.16
N VAL A 387 -17.62 -11.40 -0.17
CA VAL A 387 -18.75 -12.04 -0.84
C VAL A 387 -18.50 -13.55 -0.65
N SER A 388 -19.39 -14.19 0.11
CA SER A 388 -19.34 -15.63 0.40
C SER A 388 -19.63 -16.45 -0.84
#